data_AF-A0A2D7H2G5-F1
#
_entry.id   AF-A0A2D7H2G5-F1
#
_cell.length_a   1.000
_cell.length_b   1.000
_cell.length_c   1.000
_cell.angle_alpha   90.00
_cell.angle_beta   90.00
_cell.angle_gamma   90.00
#
_symmetry.space_group_name_H-M   'P 1'
#
loop_
_entity.id
_entity.type
_entity.pdbx_description
1 polymer ?
#
loop_
_entity_poly.entity_id
_entity_poly.type
_entity_poly.pdbx_seq_one_letter_code
_entity_poly.pdbx_strand_id
1 'polypeptide(L)'
;MQTEEPIICSHCGYDLQGLALSALCPECGESRGSATSSSSVDVLEKPSSKFLKMIDANVAVKGLEVVPDIRLRAKYWMRIAALFVFGLGFLQFLVMFAIISIPLYRVALFGMSLLWPTVVVGMMPASVDNAMPPIYRLIRKWIPFSQWCWAIGYVVWFVFYLPAEDVTFGGNIKQCDVPFYIHAVGGLGLAGLAFWLHDLALRLGLDFSAKKCNVTAFAILSIGLIVFIAPWKRISIDQGDSIPPALYWFFGVALMFPWIWILTSFGRALLEFASDSEWSLKYEGDQEGRQDRIRKKREAYEKERGW
;
A
#
# COMPACT_ATOMS: atom_id res chain seq x y z
N MET A 1 -27.75 -42.82 -32.61
CA MET A 1 -27.10 -41.56 -32.21
C MET A 1 -27.85 -41.02 -31.01
N GLN A 2 -27.37 -41.29 -29.80
CA GLN A 2 -27.86 -40.62 -28.59
C GLN A 2 -27.08 -39.31 -28.49
N THR A 3 -27.79 -38.19 -28.50
CA THR A 3 -27.23 -36.87 -28.23
C THR A 3 -26.84 -36.83 -26.76
N GLU A 4 -25.55 -36.95 -26.47
CA GLU A 4 -25.04 -36.76 -25.10
C GLU A 4 -25.26 -35.31 -24.71
N GLU A 5 -26.33 -35.06 -23.93
CA GLU A 5 -26.53 -33.76 -23.31
C GLU A 5 -25.35 -33.46 -22.38
N PRO A 6 -24.78 -32.24 -22.43
CA PRO A 6 -23.66 -31.87 -21.59
C PRO A 6 -24.11 -31.89 -20.12
N ILE A 7 -23.46 -32.72 -19.29
CA ILE A 7 -23.78 -32.81 -17.87
C ILE A 7 -23.05 -31.68 -17.15
N ILE A 8 -23.74 -30.58 -16.87
CA ILE A 8 -23.17 -29.38 -16.25
C ILE A 8 -23.56 -29.28 -14.77
N CYS A 9 -22.66 -28.75 -13.94
CA CYS A 9 -22.96 -28.46 -12.54
C CYS A 9 -24.00 -27.33 -12.47
N SER A 10 -25.11 -27.57 -11.77
CA SER A 10 -26.20 -26.60 -11.60
C SER A 10 -25.80 -25.34 -10.83
N HIS A 11 -24.77 -25.41 -9.97
CA HIS A 11 -24.34 -24.29 -9.14
C HIS A 11 -23.30 -23.39 -9.83
N CYS A 12 -22.31 -23.95 -10.51
CA CYS A 12 -21.20 -23.19 -11.10
C CYS A 12 -21.04 -23.33 -12.62
N GLY A 13 -21.86 -24.15 -13.28
CA GLY A 13 -21.76 -24.37 -14.73
C GLY A 13 -20.51 -25.14 -15.18
N TYR A 14 -19.83 -25.85 -14.27
CA TYR A 14 -18.70 -26.70 -14.61
C TYR A 14 -19.15 -27.99 -15.33
N ASP A 15 -18.50 -28.35 -16.45
CA ASP A 15 -18.78 -29.61 -17.17
C ASP A 15 -18.30 -30.82 -16.36
N LEU A 16 -19.24 -31.69 -16.00
CA LEU A 16 -19.05 -32.89 -15.21
C LEU A 16 -18.94 -34.16 -16.09
N GLN A 17 -18.91 -34.04 -17.42
CA GLN A 17 -18.67 -35.20 -18.29
C GLN A 17 -17.34 -35.89 -17.94
N GLY A 18 -17.40 -37.22 -17.81
CA GLY A 18 -16.26 -38.06 -17.45
C GLY A 18 -15.98 -38.17 -15.93
N LEU A 19 -16.63 -37.38 -15.08
CA LEU A 19 -16.59 -37.61 -13.63
C LEU A 19 -17.57 -38.73 -13.22
N ALA A 20 -17.14 -39.57 -12.27
CA ALA A 20 -17.99 -40.59 -11.66
C ALA A 20 -19.30 -39.97 -11.14
N LEU A 21 -20.42 -40.70 -11.25
CA LEU A 21 -21.76 -40.22 -10.91
C LEU A 21 -21.89 -39.71 -9.46
N SER A 22 -21.07 -40.24 -8.54
CA SER A 22 -21.02 -39.86 -7.13
C SER A 22 -19.96 -38.80 -6.78
N ALA A 23 -19.16 -38.34 -7.74
CA ALA A 23 -18.11 -37.36 -7.48
C ALA A 23 -18.71 -35.96 -7.28
N LEU A 24 -18.19 -35.24 -6.28
CA LEU A 24 -18.51 -33.83 -6.04
C LEU A 24 -17.95 -32.96 -7.17
N CYS A 25 -18.59 -31.83 -7.42
CA CYS A 25 -18.04 -30.84 -8.34
C CYS A 25 -16.67 -30.36 -7.85
N PRO A 26 -15.59 -30.46 -8.64
CA PRO A 26 -14.25 -30.05 -8.22
C PRO A 26 -14.10 -28.54 -8.02
N GLU A 27 -15.00 -27.73 -8.58
CA GLU A 27 -14.96 -26.26 -8.46
C GLU A 27 -15.77 -25.73 -7.28
N CYS A 28 -16.96 -26.30 -7.00
CA CYS A 28 -17.85 -25.78 -5.95
C CYS A 28 -18.17 -26.78 -4.82
N GLY A 29 -17.66 -28.01 -4.90
CA GLY A 29 -17.90 -29.06 -3.90
C GLY A 29 -19.33 -29.61 -3.88
N GLU A 30 -20.21 -29.13 -4.75
CA GLU A 30 -21.64 -29.47 -4.73
C GLU A 30 -21.88 -30.87 -5.32
N SER A 31 -22.84 -31.57 -4.73
CA SER A 31 -23.27 -32.88 -5.22
C SER A 31 -24.14 -32.72 -6.48
N ARG A 32 -24.07 -33.69 -7.39
CA ARG A 32 -24.82 -33.68 -8.67
C ARG A 32 -26.35 -33.59 -8.54
N GLY A 33 -26.93 -33.60 -7.34
CA GLY A 33 -28.37 -33.77 -7.12
C GLY A 33 -29.04 -32.92 -6.04
N SER A 34 -28.40 -31.90 -5.46
CA SER A 34 -29.04 -31.08 -4.41
C SER A 34 -29.66 -29.80 -4.98
N ALA A 35 -30.97 -29.85 -5.24
CA ALA A 35 -31.81 -28.68 -5.42
C ALA A 35 -32.92 -28.70 -4.35
N THR A 36 -32.58 -28.39 -3.09
CA THR A 36 -33.58 -28.11 -2.03
C THR A 36 -33.08 -27.10 -1.00
N SER A 37 -33.51 -25.84 -1.20
CA SER A 37 -33.98 -24.82 -0.24
C SER A 37 -33.69 -24.95 1.28
N SER A 38 -33.00 -23.90 1.79
CA SER A 38 -33.25 -23.09 3.01
C SER A 38 -33.54 -23.74 4.39
N SER A 39 -32.82 -23.34 5.45
CA SER A 39 -33.32 -22.40 6.50
C SER A 39 -32.57 -22.49 7.86
N SER A 40 -32.35 -21.29 8.43
CA SER A 40 -32.39 -20.87 9.86
C SER A 40 -31.63 -21.65 10.95
N VAL A 41 -30.70 -20.95 11.61
CA VAL A 41 -30.56 -20.96 13.08
C VAL A 41 -30.22 -19.55 13.58
N ASP A 42 -31.20 -18.91 14.21
CA ASP A 42 -31.04 -17.83 15.19
C ASP A 42 -30.81 -18.48 16.56
N VAL A 43 -29.99 -17.90 17.46
CA VAL A 43 -30.17 -17.94 18.94
C VAL A 43 -29.09 -17.13 19.70
N LEU A 44 -29.59 -16.16 20.48
CA LEU A 44 -29.15 -15.52 21.75
C LEU A 44 -27.93 -14.56 21.89
N GLU A 45 -28.26 -13.25 21.83
CA GLU A 45 -28.20 -12.23 22.90
C GLU A 45 -27.07 -12.14 23.96
N LYS A 46 -26.33 -11.00 23.95
CA LYS A 46 -26.08 -10.15 25.14
C LYS A 46 -25.69 -8.70 24.78
N PRO A 47 -25.94 -7.69 25.64
CA PRO A 47 -25.96 -6.27 25.26
C PRO A 47 -24.63 -5.54 25.53
N SER A 48 -23.88 -5.25 24.47
CA SER A 48 -22.87 -4.16 24.43
C SER A 48 -22.84 -3.48 23.04
N SER A 49 -23.95 -3.59 22.33
CA SER A 49 -23.96 -3.78 20.88
C SER A 49 -24.12 -2.50 20.06
N LYS A 50 -23.88 -1.29 20.57
CA LYS A 50 -23.83 -0.09 19.69
C LYS A 50 -22.41 0.27 19.30
N PHE A 51 -21.46 0.22 20.22
CA PHE A 51 -20.06 0.51 19.90
C PHE A 51 -19.38 -0.71 19.27
N LEU A 52 -19.61 -1.90 19.83
CA LEU A 52 -19.11 -3.15 19.25
C LEU A 52 -19.82 -3.51 17.94
N LYS A 53 -21.12 -3.24 17.73
CA LYS A 53 -21.69 -3.41 16.37
C LYS A 53 -21.23 -2.34 15.39
N MET A 54 -20.80 -1.15 15.83
CA MET A 54 -20.24 -0.16 14.90
C MET A 54 -18.80 -0.52 14.52
N ILE A 55 -18.09 -1.27 15.37
CA ILE A 55 -16.79 -1.88 15.08
C ILE A 55 -16.98 -3.15 14.24
N ASP A 56 -17.84 -4.08 14.66
CA ASP A 56 -18.15 -5.32 13.94
C ASP A 56 -18.85 -5.07 12.60
N ALA A 57 -19.70 -4.05 12.45
CA ALA A 57 -20.29 -3.73 11.13
C ALA A 57 -19.26 -3.12 10.15
N ASN A 58 -18.11 -2.64 10.65
CA ASN A 58 -16.99 -2.20 9.81
C ASN A 58 -15.91 -3.28 9.61
N VAL A 59 -15.90 -4.33 10.44
CA VAL A 59 -14.97 -5.47 10.42
C VAL A 59 -15.59 -6.71 9.75
N ALA A 60 -16.91 -6.89 9.81
CA ALA A 60 -17.63 -7.97 9.17
C ALA A 60 -17.90 -7.66 7.69
N VAL A 61 -16.87 -7.91 6.88
CA VAL A 61 -16.94 -8.68 5.64
C VAL A 61 -18.21 -8.43 4.81
N LYS A 62 -18.21 -7.35 4.05
CA LYS A 62 -18.40 -7.53 2.61
C LYS A 62 -17.01 -7.49 2.02
N GLY A 63 -16.44 -8.66 1.76
CA GLY A 63 -15.28 -8.74 0.86
C GLY A 63 -15.63 -7.87 -0.32
N LEU A 64 -14.76 -6.91 -0.66
CA LEU A 64 -14.99 -6.08 -1.82
C LEU A 64 -15.32 -7.05 -2.95
N GLU A 65 -16.54 -6.97 -3.50
CA GLU A 65 -16.82 -7.52 -4.81
C GLU A 65 -15.66 -7.04 -5.68
N VAL A 66 -14.87 -8.00 -6.19
CA VAL A 66 -13.49 -7.75 -6.61
C VAL A 66 -13.55 -6.70 -7.71
N VAL A 67 -13.28 -5.44 -7.37
CA VAL A 67 -13.40 -4.36 -8.34
C VAL A 67 -12.18 -4.49 -9.24
N PRO A 68 -12.33 -4.88 -10.51
CA PRO A 68 -11.20 -5.19 -11.39
C PRO A 68 -10.25 -3.98 -11.55
N ASP A 69 -10.79 -2.76 -11.44
CA ASP A 69 -10.04 -1.51 -11.54
C ASP A 69 -9.05 -1.29 -10.38
N ILE A 70 -9.34 -1.80 -9.17
CA ILE A 70 -8.42 -1.67 -8.02
C ILE A 70 -7.16 -2.49 -8.23
N ARG A 71 -7.29 -3.75 -8.65
CA ARG A 71 -6.16 -4.67 -8.79
C ARG A 71 -5.17 -4.14 -9.83
N LEU A 72 -5.68 -3.65 -10.97
CA LEU A 72 -4.83 -3.10 -12.02
C LEU A 72 -4.05 -1.87 -11.52
N ARG A 73 -4.72 -0.95 -10.82
CA ARG A 73 -4.07 0.23 -10.23
C ARG A 73 -3.08 -0.16 -9.16
N ALA A 74 -3.45 -1.05 -8.24
CA ALA A 74 -2.58 -1.49 -7.14
C ALA A 74 -1.32 -2.18 -7.67
N LYS A 75 -1.42 -3.02 -8.70
CA LYS A 75 -0.27 -3.65 -9.38
C LYS A 75 0.80 -2.62 -9.79
N TYR A 76 0.40 -1.55 -10.47
CA TYR A 76 1.35 -0.56 -11.01
C TYR A 76 1.73 0.51 -9.99
N TRP A 77 0.74 1.16 -9.37
CA TRP A 77 0.98 2.30 -8.50
C TRP A 77 1.64 1.92 -7.18
N MET A 78 1.29 0.77 -6.57
CA MET A 78 1.97 0.32 -5.35
C MET A 78 3.41 -0.10 -5.64
N ARG A 79 3.68 -0.67 -6.83
CA ARG A 79 5.06 -0.99 -7.26
C ARG A 79 5.88 0.27 -7.48
N ILE A 80 5.34 1.27 -8.18
CA ILE A 80 6.00 2.58 -8.35
C ILE A 80 6.26 3.23 -7.00
N ALA A 81 5.28 3.22 -6.10
CA ALA A 81 5.42 3.76 -4.75
C ALA A 81 6.49 3.02 -3.94
N ALA A 82 6.55 1.69 -4.03
CA ALA A 82 7.60 0.91 -3.38
C ALA A 82 8.99 1.31 -3.88
N LEU A 83 9.17 1.38 -5.21
CA LEU A 83 10.44 1.81 -5.82
C LEU A 83 10.82 3.22 -5.37
N PHE A 84 9.83 4.13 -5.28
CA PHE A 84 10.03 5.48 -4.79
C PHE A 84 10.51 5.49 -3.32
N VAL A 85 9.85 4.72 -2.45
CA VAL A 85 10.21 4.60 -1.02
C VAL A 85 11.61 3.97 -0.84
N PHE A 86 11.95 2.93 -1.62
CA PHE A 86 13.30 2.36 -1.60
C PHE A 86 14.34 3.32 -2.15
N GLY A 87 14.02 4.09 -3.19
CA GLY A 87 14.86 5.17 -3.70
C GLY A 87 15.15 6.22 -2.64
N LEU A 88 14.13 6.65 -1.88
CA LEU A 88 14.30 7.55 -0.73
C LEU A 88 15.18 6.93 0.36
N GLY A 89 14.94 5.67 0.71
CA GLY A 89 15.76 4.95 1.69
C GLY A 89 17.23 4.84 1.28
N PHE A 90 17.48 4.55 0.00
CA PHE A 90 18.83 4.50 -0.55
C PHE A 90 19.50 5.87 -0.57
N LEU A 91 18.76 6.91 -0.98
CA LEU A 91 19.26 8.29 -0.96
C LEU A 91 19.60 8.73 0.48
N GLN A 92 18.77 8.37 1.46
CA GLN A 92 19.01 8.60 2.89
C GLN A 92 20.27 7.86 3.37
N PHE A 93 20.49 6.64 2.90
CA PHE A 93 21.70 5.87 3.20
C PHE A 93 22.95 6.56 2.63
N LEU A 94 22.91 7.07 1.40
CA LEU A 94 24.04 7.77 0.78
C LEU A 94 24.43 9.04 1.55
N VAL A 95 23.46 9.85 1.98
CA VAL A 95 23.75 11.07 2.75
C VAL A 95 24.24 10.74 4.16
N MET A 96 23.75 9.65 4.77
CA MET A 96 24.21 9.20 6.10
C MET A 96 25.71 8.86 6.12
N PHE A 97 26.25 8.32 5.03
CA PHE A 97 27.68 8.04 4.86
C PHE A 97 28.45 9.18 4.19
N ALA A 98 27.86 10.37 4.06
CA ALA A 98 28.44 11.54 3.41
C ALA A 98 28.94 11.27 1.96
N ILE A 99 28.36 10.28 1.27
CA ILE A 99 28.70 9.95 -0.12
C ILE A 99 28.19 11.03 -1.07
N ILE A 100 27.04 11.62 -0.76
CA ILE A 100 26.47 12.76 -1.48
C ILE A 100 26.43 14.00 -0.60
N SER A 101 26.58 15.16 -1.22
CA SER A 101 26.50 16.44 -0.51
C SER A 101 25.05 16.73 -0.09
N ILE A 102 24.87 17.41 1.05
CA ILE A 102 23.56 17.87 1.54
C ILE A 102 22.79 18.69 0.48
N PRO A 103 23.43 19.58 -0.30
CA PRO A 103 22.79 20.28 -1.42
C PRO A 103 22.14 19.35 -2.44
N LEU A 104 22.91 18.38 -2.93
CA LEU A 104 22.47 17.42 -3.94
C LEU A 104 21.33 16.57 -3.39
N TYR A 105 21.44 16.15 -2.12
CA TYR A 105 20.38 15.45 -1.40
C TYR A 105 19.07 16.25 -1.40
N ARG A 106 19.11 17.55 -1.07
CA ARG A 106 17.91 18.41 -1.05
C ARG A 106 17.28 18.60 -2.43
N VAL A 107 18.11 18.78 -3.47
CA VAL A 107 17.63 18.87 -4.86
C VAL A 107 16.96 17.56 -5.28
N ALA A 108 17.55 16.42 -4.94
CA ALA A 108 16.95 15.11 -5.21
C ALA A 108 15.60 14.94 -4.48
N LEU A 109 15.52 15.29 -3.19
CA LEU A 109 14.26 15.24 -2.44
C LEU A 109 13.19 16.17 -3.03
N PHE A 110 13.58 17.35 -3.51
CA PHE A 110 12.65 18.24 -4.20
C PHE A 110 12.10 17.60 -5.48
N GLY A 111 12.97 17.10 -6.36
CA GLY A 111 12.54 16.42 -7.58
C GLY A 111 11.61 15.24 -7.30
N MET A 112 11.94 14.43 -6.29
CA MET A 112 11.10 13.34 -5.83
C MET A 112 9.75 13.84 -5.29
N SER A 113 9.73 14.92 -4.52
CA SER A 113 8.50 15.50 -3.94
C SER A 113 7.51 16.05 -4.98
N LEU A 114 7.97 16.40 -6.19
CA LEU A 114 7.08 16.80 -7.30
C LEU A 114 6.30 15.61 -7.88
N LEU A 115 6.92 14.42 -7.90
CA LEU A 115 6.30 13.21 -8.43
C LEU A 115 5.41 12.50 -7.40
N TRP A 116 5.75 12.64 -6.12
CA TRP A 116 5.12 11.90 -5.03
C TRP A 116 3.59 12.07 -4.93
N PRO A 117 3.00 13.29 -5.01
CA PRO A 117 1.55 13.46 -4.97
C PRO A 117 0.82 12.65 -6.05
N THR A 118 1.37 12.58 -7.26
CA THR A 118 0.80 11.79 -8.36
C THR A 118 0.83 10.30 -8.05
N VAL A 119 1.93 9.80 -7.48
CA VAL A 119 2.04 8.39 -7.03
C VAL A 119 0.98 8.09 -5.98
N VAL A 120 0.80 8.99 -5.02
CA VAL A 120 -0.18 8.82 -3.94
C VAL A 120 -1.62 8.84 -4.46
N VAL A 121 -1.97 9.72 -5.40
CA VAL A 121 -3.28 9.69 -6.07
C VAL A 121 -3.51 8.36 -6.76
N GLY A 122 -2.49 7.83 -7.44
CA GLY A 122 -2.54 6.53 -8.12
C GLY A 122 -2.80 5.36 -7.17
N MET A 123 -2.23 5.40 -5.97
CA MET A 123 -2.44 4.38 -4.92
C MET A 123 -3.84 4.43 -4.29
N MET A 124 -4.57 5.53 -4.44
CA MET A 124 -5.81 5.81 -3.70
C MET A 124 -7.04 5.95 -4.63
N PRO A 125 -7.46 4.86 -5.31
CA PRO A 125 -8.59 4.93 -6.23
C PRO A 125 -9.89 5.34 -5.54
N ALA A 126 -10.75 6.09 -6.23
CA ALA A 126 -12.05 6.48 -5.69
C ALA A 126 -13.04 5.31 -5.61
N SER A 127 -12.82 4.25 -6.37
CA SER A 127 -13.67 3.06 -6.39
C SER A 127 -13.74 2.33 -5.06
N VAL A 128 -12.75 2.49 -4.15
CA VAL A 128 -12.82 1.90 -2.80
C VAL A 128 -13.67 2.69 -1.81
N ASP A 129 -14.12 3.90 -2.15
CA ASP A 129 -14.77 4.78 -1.16
C ASP A 129 -15.99 4.14 -0.49
N ASN A 130 -16.79 3.40 -1.26
CA ASN A 130 -18.00 2.75 -0.74
C ASN A 130 -17.66 1.61 0.23
N ALA A 131 -16.47 1.02 0.10
CA ALA A 131 -15.99 -0.02 0.99
C ALA A 131 -15.21 0.54 2.19
N MET A 132 -14.99 1.86 2.26
CA MET A 132 -14.20 2.52 3.30
C MET A 132 -15.07 3.26 4.32
N PRO A 133 -14.69 3.26 5.61
CA PRO A 133 -15.35 4.06 6.64
C PRO A 133 -15.40 5.56 6.26
N PRO A 134 -16.43 6.31 6.72
CA PRO A 134 -16.57 7.74 6.38
C PRO A 134 -15.32 8.59 6.65
N ILE A 135 -14.60 8.31 7.75
CA ILE A 135 -13.38 9.02 8.11
C ILE A 135 -12.26 8.82 7.06
N TYR A 136 -12.12 7.61 6.53
CA TYR A 136 -11.09 7.30 5.53
C TYR A 136 -11.39 7.90 4.16
N ARG A 137 -12.67 8.12 3.83
CA ARG A 137 -13.07 8.89 2.63
C ARG A 137 -12.65 10.36 2.72
N LEU A 138 -12.76 10.96 3.91
CA LEU A 138 -12.29 12.32 4.15
C LEU A 138 -10.77 12.39 4.10
N ILE A 139 -10.09 11.47 4.80
CA ILE A 139 -8.63 11.35 4.82
C ILE A 139 -8.09 11.19 3.39
N ARG A 140 -8.70 10.34 2.56
CA ARG A 140 -8.31 10.14 1.15
C ARG A 140 -8.33 11.42 0.33
N LYS A 141 -9.32 12.29 0.53
CA LYS A 141 -9.37 13.58 -0.17
C LYS A 141 -8.25 14.50 0.27
N TRP A 142 -7.90 14.50 1.56
CA TRP A 142 -6.91 15.40 2.14
C TRP A 142 -5.46 14.99 1.85
N ILE A 143 -5.18 13.68 1.83
CA ILE A 143 -3.82 13.15 1.68
C ILE A 143 -3.10 13.72 0.44
N PRO A 144 -3.62 13.64 -0.80
CA PRO A 144 -2.93 14.17 -1.97
C PRO A 144 -2.54 15.64 -1.84
N PHE A 145 -3.43 16.48 -1.29
CA PHE A 145 -3.15 17.90 -1.07
C PHE A 145 -2.03 18.10 -0.04
N SER A 146 -2.05 17.36 1.07
CA SER A 146 -0.99 17.43 2.08
C SER A 146 0.38 17.01 1.52
N GLN A 147 0.44 16.10 0.54
CA GLN A 147 1.72 15.64 -0.02
C GLN A 147 2.40 16.72 -0.88
N TRP A 148 1.63 17.66 -1.47
CA TRP A 148 2.21 18.83 -2.14
C TRP A 148 2.99 19.74 -1.20
N CYS A 149 2.70 19.68 0.11
CA CYS A 149 3.41 20.49 1.08
C CYS A 149 4.93 20.22 1.07
N TRP A 150 5.40 19.00 0.79
CA TRP A 150 6.86 18.79 0.67
C TRP A 150 7.47 19.58 -0.48
N ALA A 151 6.88 19.54 -1.67
CA ALA A 151 7.36 20.31 -2.82
C ALA A 151 7.31 21.83 -2.54
N ILE A 152 6.20 22.31 -1.98
CA ILE A 152 6.04 23.72 -1.60
C ILE A 152 7.10 24.11 -0.54
N GLY A 153 7.34 23.24 0.44
CA GLY A 153 8.34 23.46 1.47
C GLY A 153 9.75 23.59 0.89
N TYR A 154 10.10 22.78 -0.11
CA TYR A 154 11.36 22.92 -0.85
C TYR A 154 11.40 24.18 -1.72
N VAL A 155 10.30 24.57 -2.37
CA VAL A 155 10.24 25.83 -3.13
C VAL A 155 10.47 27.03 -2.22
N VAL A 156 9.77 27.10 -1.09
CA VAL A 156 9.99 28.15 -0.08
C VAL A 156 11.44 28.12 0.39
N TRP A 157 12.01 26.94 0.58
CA TRP A 157 13.42 26.79 0.93
C TRP A 157 14.37 27.35 -0.14
N PHE A 158 14.19 26.97 -1.42
CA PHE A 158 15.06 27.44 -2.50
C PHE A 158 14.90 28.94 -2.80
N VAL A 159 13.66 29.45 -2.85
CA VAL A 159 13.38 30.84 -3.24
C VAL A 159 13.85 31.83 -2.18
N PHE A 160 13.64 31.53 -0.91
CA PHE A 160 13.88 32.48 0.18
C PHE A 160 15.20 32.23 0.94
N TYR A 161 15.85 31.07 0.76
CA TYR A 161 16.98 30.67 1.63
C TYR A 161 18.21 30.11 0.91
N LEU A 162 18.27 30.10 -0.43
CA LEU A 162 19.56 30.06 -1.12
C LEU A 162 20.21 31.45 -0.97
N PRO A 163 21.29 31.61 -0.17
CA PRO A 163 21.91 32.91 0.00
C PRO A 163 22.45 33.39 -1.34
N ALA A 164 22.03 34.59 -1.75
CA ALA A 164 22.45 35.21 -3.00
C ALA A 164 23.91 35.70 -2.97
N GLU A 165 24.50 35.82 -1.78
CA GLU A 165 25.83 36.44 -1.61
C GLU A 165 26.97 35.41 -1.64
N ASP A 166 26.73 34.17 -1.19
CA ASP A 166 27.66 33.05 -1.31
C ASP A 166 26.89 31.87 -1.90
N VAL A 167 27.16 31.45 -3.14
CA VAL A 167 26.51 30.33 -3.84
C VAL A 167 26.92 28.97 -3.22
N THR A 168 26.89 28.87 -1.89
CA THR A 168 27.13 27.67 -1.13
C THR A 168 25.79 27.19 -0.58
N PHE A 169 25.29 26.10 -1.15
CA PHE A 169 24.09 25.40 -0.68
C PHE A 169 24.21 24.85 0.76
N GLY A 170 25.31 25.14 1.47
CA GLY A 170 25.60 24.75 2.85
C GLY A 170 25.22 25.80 3.90
N GLY A 171 24.84 27.02 3.50
CA GLY A 171 24.48 28.10 4.41
C GLY A 171 23.34 27.71 5.38
N ASN A 172 23.53 28.05 6.66
CA ASN A 172 22.54 27.76 7.70
C ASN A 172 21.26 28.57 7.49
N ILE A 173 20.15 27.86 7.52
CA ILE A 173 18.80 28.43 7.45
C ILE A 173 18.61 29.29 8.70
N LYS A 174 18.66 30.63 8.57
CA LYS A 174 18.07 31.51 9.58
C LYS A 174 16.64 31.02 9.84
N GLN A 175 16.33 30.72 11.11
CA GLN A 175 15.07 30.10 11.56
C GLN A 175 13.86 30.66 10.83
N CYS A 176 13.40 29.93 9.82
CA CYS A 176 12.09 30.12 9.27
C CYS A 176 11.30 28.87 9.57
N ASP A 177 10.35 29.03 10.48
CA ASP A 177 9.50 27.92 10.91
C ASP A 177 8.49 27.55 9.81
N VAL A 178 8.33 28.37 8.76
CA VAL A 178 7.36 28.14 7.69
C VAL A 178 7.63 26.85 6.90
N PRO A 179 8.82 26.60 6.31
CA PRO A 179 9.13 25.30 5.72
C PRO A 179 8.91 24.14 6.68
N PHE A 180 9.20 24.33 7.98
CA PHE A 180 9.01 23.29 8.98
C PHE A 180 7.53 22.90 9.11
N TYR A 181 6.63 23.87 9.34
CA TYR A 181 5.20 23.60 9.45
C TYR A 181 4.62 22.98 8.18
N ILE A 182 5.06 23.46 7.01
CA ILE A 182 4.64 22.91 5.73
C ILE A 182 5.07 21.44 5.59
N HIS A 183 6.33 21.09 5.89
CA HIS A 183 6.76 19.69 5.83
C HIS A 183 6.07 18.81 6.87
N ALA A 184 5.76 19.35 8.05
CA ALA A 184 5.01 18.64 9.09
C ALA A 184 3.60 18.27 8.60
N VAL A 185 2.91 19.15 7.88
CA VAL A 185 1.62 18.84 7.24
C VAL A 185 1.77 17.68 6.25
N GLY A 186 2.84 17.68 5.43
CA GLY A 186 3.13 16.56 4.53
C GLY A 186 3.40 15.24 5.27
N GLY A 187 4.10 15.30 6.41
CA GLY A 187 4.34 14.15 7.29
C GLY A 187 3.07 13.58 7.91
N LEU A 188 2.16 14.44 8.39
CA LEU A 188 0.83 14.03 8.86
C LEU A 188 0.01 13.38 7.75
N GLY A 189 0.11 13.91 6.53
CA GLY A 189 -0.44 13.31 5.32
C GLY A 189 0.08 11.90 5.05
N LEU A 190 1.40 11.69 5.18
CA LEU A 190 2.01 10.38 4.99
C LEU A 190 1.55 9.37 6.06
N ALA A 191 1.42 9.80 7.32
CA ALA A 191 0.85 8.97 8.37
C ALA A 191 -0.62 8.60 8.06
N GLY A 192 -1.41 9.56 7.58
CA GLY A 192 -2.77 9.33 7.10
C GLY A 192 -2.82 8.32 5.96
N LEU A 193 -1.90 8.41 4.99
CA LEU A 193 -1.77 7.44 3.91
C LEU A 193 -1.47 6.03 4.44
N ALA A 194 -0.54 5.91 5.38
CA ALA A 194 -0.19 4.63 5.99
C ALA A 194 -1.38 4.01 6.75
N PHE A 195 -2.16 4.80 7.49
CA PHE A 195 -3.40 4.32 8.12
C PHE A 195 -4.47 3.92 7.11
N TRP A 196 -4.64 4.70 6.05
CA TRP A 196 -5.59 4.37 4.99
C TRP A 196 -5.21 3.06 4.27
N LEU A 197 -3.92 2.85 3.99
CA LEU A 197 -3.41 1.60 3.42
C LEU A 197 -3.53 0.44 4.41
N HIS A 198 -3.38 0.68 5.72
CA HIS A 198 -3.61 -0.35 6.73
C HIS A 198 -5.05 -0.87 6.67
N ASP A 199 -6.06 0.01 6.64
CA ASP A 199 -7.47 -0.40 6.55
C ASP A 199 -7.75 -1.09 5.20
N LEU A 200 -7.16 -0.60 4.10
CA LEU A 200 -7.26 -1.25 2.80
C LEU A 200 -6.68 -2.68 2.83
N ALA A 201 -5.51 -2.86 3.44
CA ALA A 201 -4.88 -4.17 3.56
C ALA A 201 -5.77 -5.16 4.33
N LEU A 202 -6.37 -4.73 5.45
CA LEU A 202 -7.30 -5.58 6.21
C LEU A 202 -8.50 -6.01 5.36
N ARG A 203 -9.07 -5.10 4.57
CA ARG A 203 -10.21 -5.39 3.67
C ARG A 203 -9.85 -6.33 2.51
N LEU A 204 -8.58 -6.39 2.14
CA LEU A 204 -8.05 -7.31 1.13
C LEU A 204 -7.52 -8.61 1.73
N GLY A 205 -7.57 -8.79 3.06
CA GLY A 205 -7.00 -9.98 3.73
C GLY A 205 -5.47 -10.02 3.75
N LEU A 206 -4.80 -8.86 3.62
CA LEU A 206 -3.34 -8.73 3.61
C LEU A 206 -2.80 -8.41 5.01
N ASP A 207 -2.93 -9.34 5.95
CA ASP A 207 -2.62 -9.12 7.38
C ASP A 207 -1.19 -8.63 7.63
N PHE A 208 -0.20 -9.18 6.92
CA PHE A 208 1.20 -8.77 7.04
C PHE A 208 1.42 -7.35 6.54
N SER A 209 0.84 -6.99 5.40
CA SER A 209 0.86 -5.62 4.87
C SER A 209 0.19 -4.65 5.83
N ALA A 210 -0.97 -5.04 6.36
CA ALA A 210 -1.71 -4.25 7.34
C ALA A 210 -0.85 -3.94 8.56
N LYS A 211 -0.18 -4.94 9.14
CA LYS A 211 0.71 -4.76 10.30
C LYS A 211 1.85 -3.80 9.99
N LYS A 212 2.50 -3.94 8.83
CA LYS A 212 3.62 -3.05 8.42
C LYS A 212 3.14 -1.61 8.21
N CYS A 213 1.99 -1.41 7.56
CA CYS A 213 1.40 -0.09 7.38
C CYS A 213 1.05 0.57 8.72
N ASN A 214 0.48 -0.18 9.68
CA ASN A 214 0.18 0.33 11.02
C ASN A 214 1.45 0.76 11.77
N VAL A 215 2.47 -0.10 11.80
CA VAL A 215 3.78 0.22 12.41
C VAL A 215 4.39 1.47 11.76
N THR A 216 4.32 1.55 10.43
CA THR A 216 4.81 2.71 9.68
C THR A 216 4.08 3.99 10.09
N ALA A 217 2.75 3.96 10.18
CA ALA A 217 1.94 5.13 10.55
C ALA A 217 2.33 5.67 11.93
N PHE A 218 2.41 4.79 12.94
CA PHE A 218 2.82 5.19 14.29
C PHE A 218 4.27 5.66 14.35
N ALA A 219 5.16 5.03 13.58
CA ALA A 219 6.57 5.41 13.57
C ALA A 219 6.79 6.76 12.87
N ILE A 220 6.03 7.09 11.82
CA ILE A 220 6.04 8.43 11.21
C ILE A 220 5.57 9.47 12.24
N LEU A 221 4.50 9.21 12.98
CA LEU A 221 3.98 10.15 13.98
C LEU A 221 4.92 10.36 15.17
N SER A 222 5.64 9.31 15.59
CA SER A 222 6.54 9.36 16.74
C SER A 222 7.97 9.73 16.33
N ILE A 223 8.67 8.84 15.62
CA ILE A 223 10.05 9.03 15.18
C ILE A 223 10.16 10.19 14.21
N GLY A 224 9.20 10.35 13.29
CA GLY A 224 9.18 11.50 12.39
C GLY A 224 9.17 12.82 13.16
N LEU A 225 8.29 12.94 14.16
CA LEU A 225 8.25 14.14 15.02
C LEU A 225 9.58 14.38 15.73
N ILE A 226 10.22 13.34 16.25
CA ILE A 226 11.55 13.43 16.89
C ILE A 226 12.60 13.90 15.89
N VAL A 227 12.66 13.31 14.69
CA VAL A 227 13.62 13.68 13.63
C VAL A 227 13.41 15.13 13.17
N PHE A 228 12.16 15.59 13.13
CA PHE A 228 11.81 16.95 12.74
C PHE A 228 12.14 17.99 13.82
N ILE A 229 11.85 17.71 15.09
CA ILE A 229 12.09 18.64 16.21
C ILE A 229 13.55 18.60 16.68
N ALA A 230 14.24 17.46 16.49
CA ALA A 230 15.58 17.27 17.00
C ALA A 230 16.50 18.43 16.56
N PRO A 231 17.23 19.06 17.50
CA PRO A 231 18.04 20.24 17.25
C PRO A 231 19.33 19.92 16.48
N TRP A 232 19.38 18.82 15.72
CA TRP A 232 20.58 18.36 15.02
C TRP A 232 21.10 19.42 14.05
N LYS A 233 20.21 20.20 13.43
CA LYS A 233 20.59 21.35 12.59
C LYS A 233 21.35 22.43 13.35
N ARG A 234 21.18 22.55 14.68
CA ARG A 234 21.88 23.53 15.54
C ARG A 234 23.21 22.97 16.07
N ILE A 235 23.26 21.68 16.38
CA ILE A 235 24.45 21.01 16.93
C ILE A 235 25.62 21.04 15.94
N SER A 236 25.35 20.92 14.63
CA SER A 236 26.39 21.04 13.59
C SER A 236 26.93 22.47 13.42
N ILE A 237 26.30 23.48 14.01
CA ILE A 237 26.64 24.91 13.85
C ILE A 237 27.52 25.39 15.00
N ASP A 238 27.12 25.06 16.23
CA ASP A 238 27.66 25.74 17.42
C ASP A 238 28.91 25.08 18.02
N GLN A 239 29.30 23.87 17.57
CA GLN A 239 30.35 23.07 18.24
C GLN A 239 31.70 22.96 17.54
N GLY A 240 31.94 23.61 16.39
CA GLY A 240 33.19 23.43 15.64
C GLY A 240 33.45 21.96 15.27
N ASP A 241 34.70 21.62 14.95
CA ASP A 241 35.12 20.29 14.42
C ASP A 241 34.88 19.08 15.37
N SER A 242 34.29 19.27 16.55
CA SER A 242 34.07 18.20 17.52
C SER A 242 32.59 18.00 17.83
N ILE A 243 31.84 17.37 16.92
CA ILE A 243 30.58 16.71 17.29
C ILE A 243 30.93 15.55 18.21
N PRO A 244 30.41 15.49 19.45
CA PRO A 244 30.64 14.37 20.35
C PRO A 244 30.30 13.05 19.65
N PRO A 245 31.21 12.06 19.60
CA PRO A 245 30.96 10.78 18.94
C PRO A 245 29.65 10.13 19.39
N ALA A 246 29.25 10.32 20.66
CA ALA A 246 27.98 9.85 21.20
C ALA A 246 26.74 10.40 20.48
N LEU A 247 26.75 11.69 20.08
CA LEU A 247 25.65 12.29 19.33
C LEU A 247 25.58 11.71 17.91
N TYR A 248 26.73 11.54 17.25
CA TYR A 248 26.78 10.86 15.95
C TYR A 248 26.20 9.44 16.01
N TRP A 249 26.62 8.65 16.99
CA TRP A 249 26.10 7.29 17.20
C TRP A 249 24.60 7.27 17.51
N PHE A 250 24.12 8.21 18.33
CA PHE A 250 22.68 8.34 18.60
C PHE A 250 21.89 8.65 17.32
N PHE A 251 22.33 9.62 16.52
CA PHE A 251 21.61 9.98 15.29
C PHE A 251 21.68 8.89 14.23
N GLY A 252 22.88 8.38 13.95
CA GLY A 252 23.07 7.29 12.99
C GLY A 252 22.32 6.04 13.44
N VAL A 253 22.69 5.48 14.59
CA VAL A 253 22.18 4.17 15.03
C VAL A 253 20.79 4.23 15.64
N ALA A 254 20.52 5.15 16.55
CA ALA A 254 19.24 5.15 17.26
C ALA A 254 18.09 5.80 16.49
N LEU A 255 18.37 6.67 15.50
CA LEU A 255 17.32 7.32 14.70
C LEU A 255 17.31 6.89 13.24
N MET A 256 18.45 6.91 12.53
CA MET A 256 18.46 6.63 11.09
C MET A 256 18.26 5.15 10.77
N PHE A 257 18.84 4.20 11.51
CA PHE A 257 18.58 2.78 11.25
C PHE A 257 17.11 2.38 11.45
N PRO A 258 16.44 2.77 12.56
CA PRO A 258 14.99 2.58 12.68
C PRO A 258 14.21 3.23 11.55
N TRP A 259 14.60 4.44 11.14
CA TRP A 259 13.96 5.13 10.02
C TRP A 259 14.09 4.36 8.69
N ILE A 260 15.29 3.88 8.35
CA ILE A 260 15.52 3.04 7.17
C ILE A 260 14.72 1.73 7.25
N TRP A 261 14.64 1.13 8.44
CA TRP A 261 13.83 -0.07 8.65
C TRP A 261 12.33 0.20 8.45
N ILE A 262 11.82 1.35 8.88
CA ILE A 262 10.43 1.78 8.63
C ILE A 262 10.17 1.96 7.15
N LEU A 263 11.05 2.67 6.43
CA LEU A 263 10.93 2.85 4.98
C LEU A 263 10.97 1.51 4.25
N THR A 264 11.87 0.61 4.64
CA THR A 264 11.97 -0.74 4.08
C THR A 264 10.70 -1.55 4.36
N SER A 265 10.16 -1.46 5.56
CA SER A 265 8.92 -2.14 5.96
C SER A 265 7.72 -1.63 5.17
N PHE A 266 7.62 -0.32 4.97
CA PHE A 266 6.56 0.29 4.18
C PHE A 266 6.68 -0.08 2.69
N GLY A 267 7.88 0.01 2.11
CA GLY A 267 8.15 -0.41 0.73
C GLY A 267 7.81 -1.88 0.49
N ARG A 268 8.10 -2.76 1.45
CA ARG A 268 7.70 -4.18 1.39
C ARG A 268 6.19 -4.37 1.42
N ALA A 269 5.46 -3.62 2.26
CA ALA A 269 4.00 -3.69 2.29
C ALA A 269 3.39 -3.29 0.93
N LEU A 270 3.93 -2.24 0.31
CA LEU A 270 3.52 -1.80 -1.03
C LEU A 270 3.80 -2.85 -2.12
N LEU A 271 4.95 -3.55 -2.05
CA LEU A 271 5.23 -4.66 -2.97
C LEU A 271 4.27 -5.85 -2.76
N GLU A 272 3.86 -6.13 -1.52
CA GLU A 272 2.88 -7.17 -1.21
C GLU A 272 1.51 -6.84 -1.83
N PHE A 273 1.02 -5.60 -1.72
CA PHE A 273 -0.18 -5.16 -2.44
C PHE A 273 -0.06 -5.37 -3.96
N ALA A 274 1.08 -4.99 -4.55
CA ALA A 274 1.30 -5.13 -5.98
C ALA A 274 1.36 -6.61 -6.42
N SER A 275 2.04 -7.45 -5.64
CA SER A 275 2.20 -8.88 -5.91
C SER A 275 0.88 -9.62 -5.79
N ASP A 276 0.09 -9.34 -4.75
CA ASP A 276 -1.23 -9.93 -4.56
C ASP A 276 -2.17 -9.55 -5.71
N SER A 277 -2.19 -8.27 -6.08
CA SER A 277 -2.99 -7.77 -7.21
C SER A 277 -2.57 -8.42 -8.54
N GLU A 278 -1.27 -8.59 -8.78
CA GLU A 278 -0.75 -9.27 -9.96
C GLU A 278 -1.13 -10.76 -9.99
N TRP A 279 -1.01 -11.44 -8.85
CA TRP A 279 -1.41 -12.84 -8.73
C TRP A 279 -2.91 -13.01 -8.95
N SER A 280 -3.74 -12.15 -8.36
CA SER A 280 -5.19 -12.18 -8.50
C SER A 280 -5.64 -11.95 -9.95
N LEU A 281 -5.05 -10.98 -10.65
CA LEU A 281 -5.32 -10.73 -12.08
C LEU A 281 -4.88 -11.91 -12.95
N LYS A 282 -3.72 -12.49 -12.66
CA LYS A 282 -3.23 -13.67 -13.38
C LYS A 282 -4.17 -14.86 -13.17
N TYR A 283 -4.57 -15.12 -11.93
CA TYR A 283 -5.47 -16.22 -11.58
C TYR A 283 -6.82 -16.10 -12.29
N GLU A 284 -7.40 -14.90 -12.33
CA GLU A 284 -8.64 -14.63 -13.07
C GLU A 284 -8.47 -14.87 -14.58
N GLY A 285 -7.39 -14.36 -15.19
CA GLY A 285 -7.09 -14.64 -16.60
C GLY A 285 -6.79 -16.12 -16.88
N ASP A 286 -6.25 -16.86 -15.90
CA ASP A 286 -6.06 -18.30 -15.97
C ASP A 286 -7.37 -19.08 -15.72
N GLN A 287 -8.38 -18.51 -15.08
CA GLN A 287 -9.72 -19.11 -14.99
C GLN A 287 -10.55 -18.83 -16.24
N GLU A 288 -10.49 -17.60 -16.75
CA GLU A 288 -11.07 -17.20 -18.03
C GLU A 288 -10.43 -18.00 -19.18
N GLY A 289 -11.26 -18.74 -19.92
CA GLY A 289 -10.78 -19.64 -20.97
C GLY A 289 -10.16 -20.94 -20.47
N ARG A 290 -10.20 -21.25 -19.16
CA ARG A 290 -9.82 -22.59 -18.67
C ARG A 290 -10.70 -23.67 -19.31
N GLN A 291 -12.01 -23.42 -19.38
CA GLN A 291 -12.93 -24.31 -20.08
C GLN A 291 -12.60 -24.44 -21.57
N ASP A 292 -12.29 -23.34 -22.26
CA ASP A 292 -11.87 -23.40 -23.67
C ASP A 292 -10.55 -24.15 -23.86
N ARG A 293 -9.59 -24.01 -22.95
CA ARG A 293 -8.31 -24.74 -23.00
C ARG A 293 -8.51 -26.24 -22.70
N ILE A 294 -9.39 -26.58 -21.76
CA ILE A 294 -9.79 -27.97 -21.49
C ILE A 294 -10.50 -28.55 -22.71
N ARG A 295 -11.47 -27.82 -23.30
CA ARG A 295 -12.18 -28.21 -24.52
C ARG A 295 -11.22 -28.48 -25.67
N LYS A 296 -10.32 -27.54 -25.98
CA LYS A 296 -9.29 -27.71 -27.03
C LYS A 296 -8.38 -28.91 -26.78
N LYS A 297 -7.99 -29.18 -25.53
CA LYS A 297 -7.20 -30.37 -25.18
C LYS A 297 -7.99 -31.66 -25.38
N ARG A 298 -9.28 -31.66 -25.04
CA ARG A 298 -10.18 -32.81 -25.26
C ARG A 298 -10.37 -33.08 -26.75
N GLU A 299 -10.68 -32.04 -27.53
CA GLU A 299 -10.80 -32.12 -29.00
C GLU A 299 -9.52 -32.64 -29.66
N ALA A 300 -8.34 -32.19 -29.20
CA ALA A 300 -7.06 -32.70 -29.70
C ALA A 300 -6.85 -34.19 -29.35
N TYR A 301 -7.22 -34.60 -28.14
CA TYR A 301 -7.10 -35.98 -27.69
C TYR A 301 -8.05 -36.94 -28.43
N GLU A 302 -9.27 -36.50 -28.71
CA GLU A 302 -10.25 -37.27 -29.51
C GLU A 302 -9.74 -37.46 -30.94
N LYS A 303 -9.20 -36.40 -31.55
CA LYS A 303 -8.58 -36.45 -32.88
C LYS A 303 -7.40 -37.42 -32.96
N GLU A 304 -6.55 -37.49 -31.93
CA GLU A 304 -5.44 -38.45 -31.85
C GLU A 304 -5.92 -39.91 -31.76
N ARG A 305 -7.11 -40.15 -31.20
CA ARG A 305 -7.72 -41.48 -31.10
C ARG A 305 -8.52 -41.90 -32.33
N GLY A 306 -8.61 -41.05 -33.35
CA GLY A 306 -9.34 -41.35 -34.59
C GLY A 306 -10.86 -41.29 -34.46
N TRP A 307 -11.36 -40.54 -33.47
CA TRP A 307 -12.77 -40.18 -33.33
C TRP A 307 -13.04 -38.80 -33.93
#